data_AF-A0A7D7WFR0-F1
#
_entry.id   AF-A0A7D7WFR0-F1
#
_cell.length_a   1.000
_cell.length_b   1.000
_cell.length_c   1.000
_cell.angle_alpha   90.00
_cell.angle_beta   90.00
_cell.angle_gamma   90.00
#
_symmetry.space_group_name_H-M   'P 1'
#
loop_
_entity.id
_entity.type
_entity.pdbx_description
1 polymer ?
#
loop_
_entity_poly.entity_id
_entity_poly.type
_entity_poly.pdbx_seq_one_letter_code
_entity_poly.pdbx_strand_id
1 'polypeptide(L)'
;MFELIVAGVISGVVVLIIAGIWKRRGAPRQWVQEQHEIATTIERKDARQELTVLREQVLEVARARNVVIPTSSKGINPTIVTRSDGSVWCYFNDHARYVQAMRAGQVPPTRSSRGTPPEPVSRWTREALEQWLAENTD
;
A
#
# COMPACT_ATOMS: atom_id res chain seq x y z
N MET A 1 -13.88 52.95 -26.33
CA MET A 1 -12.57 52.38 -25.89
C MET A 1 -12.18 52.87 -24.48
N PHE A 2 -13.14 53.04 -23.56
CA PHE A 2 -12.89 53.48 -22.17
C PHE A 2 -13.57 52.57 -21.11
N GLU A 3 -14.52 51.72 -21.50
CA GLU A 3 -15.24 50.85 -20.55
C GLU A 3 -14.47 49.58 -20.16
N LEU A 4 -13.56 49.08 -20.99
CA LEU A 4 -12.76 47.88 -20.68
C LEU A 4 -11.68 48.11 -19.61
N ILE A 5 -11.24 49.36 -19.44
CA ILE A 5 -10.19 49.70 -18.47
C ILE A 5 -10.77 49.76 -17.05
N VAL A 6 -12.03 50.22 -16.89
CA VAL A 6 -12.69 50.34 -15.59
C VAL A 6 -12.98 48.97 -14.97
N ALA A 7 -13.38 47.98 -15.78
CA ALA A 7 -13.65 46.62 -15.30
C ALA A 7 -12.39 45.88 -14.80
N GLY A 8 -11.23 46.13 -15.45
CA GLY A 8 -9.95 45.55 -15.04
C GLY A 8 -9.41 46.14 -13.74
N VAL A 9 -9.58 47.45 -13.54
CA VAL A 9 -9.13 48.14 -12.31
C VAL A 9 -9.97 47.74 -11.10
N ILE A 10 -11.29 47.60 -11.25
CA ILE A 10 -12.17 47.16 -10.16
C ILE A 10 -11.81 45.71 -9.75
N SER A 11 -11.59 44.83 -10.71
CA SER A 11 -11.21 43.42 -10.43
C SER A 11 -9.85 43.33 -9.73
N GLY A 12 -8.86 44.11 -10.17
CA GLY A 12 -7.54 44.15 -9.54
C GLY A 12 -7.57 44.69 -8.11
N VAL A 13 -8.36 45.73 -7.85
CA VAL A 13 -8.52 46.33 -6.52
C VAL A 13 -9.25 45.36 -5.57
N VAL A 14 -10.28 44.65 -6.04
CA VAL A 14 -10.99 43.65 -5.21
C VAL A 14 -10.07 42.48 -4.83
N VAL A 15 -9.28 41.95 -5.77
CA VAL A 15 -8.32 40.88 -5.48
C VAL A 15 -7.24 41.34 -4.50
N LEU A 16 -6.72 42.56 -4.65
CA LEU A 16 -5.74 43.13 -3.73
C LEU A 16 -6.31 43.42 -2.34
N ILE A 17 -7.58 43.82 -2.24
CA ILE A 17 -8.27 44.01 -0.95
C ILE A 17 -8.48 42.66 -0.26
N ILE A 18 -8.92 41.61 -0.98
CA ILE A 18 -9.09 40.26 -0.42
C ILE A 18 -7.73 39.71 0.04
N ALA A 19 -6.68 39.82 -0.78
CA ALA A 19 -5.34 39.39 -0.42
C ALA A 19 -4.76 40.20 0.76
N GLY A 20 -5.04 41.51 0.82
CA GLY A 20 -4.64 42.39 1.92
C GLY A 20 -5.35 42.06 3.23
N ILE A 21 -6.64 41.72 3.18
CA ILE A 21 -7.43 41.27 4.35
C ILE A 21 -6.92 39.93 4.86
N TRP A 22 -6.59 39.00 3.95
CA TRP A 22 -6.01 37.69 4.29
C TRP A 22 -4.58 37.79 4.85
N LYS A 23 -3.76 38.72 4.34
CA LYS A 23 -2.41 38.95 4.87
C LYS A 23 -2.40 39.63 6.24
N ARG A 24 -3.42 40.43 6.55
CA ARG A 24 -3.53 41.21 7.80
C ARG A 24 -4.20 40.44 8.94
N ARG A 25 -5.07 39.46 8.64
CA ARG A 25 -5.57 38.45 9.58
C ARG A 25 -4.76 37.18 9.39
N GLY A 26 -3.63 37.04 10.09
CA GLY A 26 -2.76 35.86 10.02
C GLY A 26 -3.59 34.58 9.90
N ALA A 27 -3.29 33.77 8.88
CA ALA A 27 -4.09 32.63 8.48
C ALA A 27 -4.55 31.86 9.72
N PRO A 28 -5.86 31.65 9.91
CA PRO A 28 -6.34 30.96 11.10
C PRO A 28 -5.63 29.61 11.15
N ARG A 29 -5.01 29.27 12.28
CA ARG A 29 -4.23 28.02 12.45
C ARG A 29 -4.99 26.79 11.95
N GLN A 30 -6.32 26.83 12.02
CA GLN A 30 -7.25 25.83 11.49
C GLN A 30 -7.10 25.59 9.97
N TRP A 31 -6.92 26.63 9.15
CA TRP A 31 -6.75 26.47 7.70
C TRP A 31 -5.41 25.82 7.34
N VAL A 32 -4.34 26.15 8.06
CA VAL A 32 -3.02 25.50 7.87
C VAL A 32 -3.06 24.05 8.34
N GLN A 33 -3.76 23.75 9.44
CA GLN A 33 -3.98 22.39 9.93
C GLN A 33 -4.78 21.56 8.93
N GLU A 34 -5.88 22.12 8.39
CA GLU A 34 -6.73 21.45 7.40
C GLU A 34 -5.98 21.17 6.09
N GLN A 35 -5.15 22.10 5.60
CA GLN A 35 -4.28 21.88 4.44
C GLN A 35 -3.27 20.75 4.69
N HIS A 36 -2.70 20.66 5.90
CA HIS A 36 -1.75 19.61 6.25
C HIS A 36 -2.42 18.23 6.35
N GLU A 37 -3.65 18.16 6.88
CA GLU A 37 -4.44 16.94 6.93
C GLU A 37 -4.84 16.45 5.53
N ILE A 38 -5.20 17.37 4.63
CA ILE A 38 -5.52 17.05 3.23
C ILE A 38 -4.26 16.54 2.50
N ALA A 39 -3.13 17.25 2.63
CA ALA A 39 -1.87 16.86 1.97
C ALA A 39 -1.40 15.48 2.41
N THR A 40 -1.38 15.21 3.72
CA THR A 40 -0.99 13.89 4.26
C THR A 40 -1.96 12.77 3.84
N THR A 41 -3.23 13.08 3.64
CA THR A 41 -4.22 12.11 3.16
C THR A 41 -4.02 11.76 1.68
N ILE A 42 -3.69 12.75 0.85
CA ILE A 42 -3.37 12.54 -0.57
C ILE A 42 -2.09 11.71 -0.69
N GLU A 43 -1.01 12.11 -0.01
CA GLU A 43 0.27 11.40 -0.03
C GLU A 43 0.14 9.93 0.41
N ARG A 44 -0.68 9.65 1.44
CA ARG A 44 -0.97 8.28 1.87
C ARG A 44 -1.74 7.46 0.84
N LYS A 45 -2.66 8.09 0.09
CA LYS A 45 -3.41 7.40 -0.97
C LYS A 45 -2.49 7.07 -2.13
N ASP A 46 -1.67 8.02 -2.54
CA ASP A 46 -0.70 7.83 -3.62
C ASP A 46 0.30 6.73 -3.27
N ALA A 47 0.86 6.75 -2.06
CA ALA A 47 1.78 5.71 -1.58
C ALA A 47 1.15 4.30 -1.55
N ARG A 48 -0.13 4.19 -1.17
CA ARG A 48 -0.86 2.91 -1.19
C ARG A 48 -1.13 2.42 -2.61
N GLN A 49 -1.47 3.33 -3.51
CA GLN A 49 -1.70 3.01 -4.91
C GLN A 49 -0.40 2.55 -5.58
N GLU A 50 0.71 3.23 -5.32
CA GLU A 50 2.03 2.87 -5.83
C GLU A 50 2.45 1.48 -5.36
N LEU A 51 2.29 1.16 -4.07
CA LEU A 51 2.53 -0.19 -3.54
C LEU A 51 1.64 -1.25 -4.20
N THR A 52 0.43 -0.89 -4.60
CA THR A 52 -0.50 -1.83 -5.25
C THR A 52 0.00 -2.16 -6.66
N VAL A 53 0.39 -1.14 -7.43
CA VAL A 53 0.98 -1.31 -8.76
C VAL A 53 2.26 -2.15 -8.70
N LEU A 54 3.17 -1.86 -7.76
CA LEU A 54 4.40 -2.64 -7.59
C LEU A 54 4.12 -4.12 -7.27
N ARG A 55 3.13 -4.40 -6.40
CA ARG A 55 2.73 -5.79 -6.09
C ARG A 55 2.15 -6.50 -7.30
N GLU A 56 1.35 -5.80 -8.11
CA GLU A 56 0.81 -6.37 -9.35
C GLU A 56 1.94 -6.72 -10.34
N GLN A 57 2.92 -5.82 -10.51
CA GLN A 57 4.09 -6.07 -11.35
C GLN A 57 4.90 -7.27 -10.86
N VAL A 58 5.15 -7.38 -9.55
CA VAL A 58 5.83 -8.55 -8.96
C VAL A 58 5.08 -9.84 -9.28
N LEU A 59 3.76 -9.86 -9.16
CA LEU A 59 2.95 -11.03 -9.47
C LEU A 59 2.96 -11.39 -10.96
N GLU A 60 2.99 -10.38 -11.83
CA GLU A 60 3.10 -10.57 -13.28
C GLU A 60 4.45 -11.17 -13.67
N VAL A 61 5.56 -10.60 -13.18
CA VAL A 61 6.91 -11.11 -13.41
C VAL A 61 7.07 -12.51 -12.83
N ALA A 62 6.57 -12.76 -11.61
CA ALA A 62 6.60 -14.08 -11.01
C ALA A 62 5.87 -15.12 -11.88
N ARG A 63 4.70 -14.76 -12.43
CA ARG A 63 3.98 -15.63 -13.36
C ARG A 63 4.76 -15.86 -14.65
N ALA A 64 5.34 -14.81 -15.24
CA ALA A 64 6.12 -14.91 -16.47
C ALA A 64 7.35 -15.82 -16.32
N ARG A 65 8.01 -15.79 -15.15
CA ARG A 65 9.19 -16.61 -14.84
C ARG A 65 8.87 -17.96 -14.18
N ASN A 66 7.59 -18.33 -14.06
CA ASN A 66 7.14 -19.54 -13.36
C ASN A 66 7.66 -19.64 -11.91
N VAL A 67 7.81 -18.50 -11.23
CA VAL A 67 8.22 -18.42 -9.82
C VAL A 67 6.97 -18.37 -8.94
N VAL A 68 6.91 -19.26 -7.95
CA VAL A 68 5.80 -19.32 -6.99
C VAL A 68 6.16 -18.55 -5.72
N ILE A 69 5.45 -17.47 -5.45
CA ILE A 69 5.69 -16.58 -4.29
C ILE A 69 4.46 -16.50 -3.36
N PRO A 70 4.64 -16.25 -2.06
CA PRO A 70 3.53 -16.08 -1.12
C PRO A 70 2.80 -14.75 -1.37
N THR A 71 1.47 -14.78 -1.54
CA THR A 71 0.67 -13.60 -1.85
C THR A 71 -0.02 -13.02 -0.61
N SER A 72 -0.49 -13.89 0.26
CA SER A 72 -1.22 -13.52 1.48
C SER A 72 -1.03 -14.55 2.58
N SER A 73 -1.19 -14.12 3.83
CA SER A 73 -1.17 -14.99 5.00
C SER A 73 -2.31 -14.65 5.95
N LYS A 74 -2.92 -15.66 6.59
CA LYS A 74 -3.96 -15.48 7.62
C LYS A 74 -3.81 -16.50 8.75
N GLY A 75 -4.37 -16.19 9.92
CA GLY A 75 -4.26 -17.06 11.09
C GLY A 75 -2.90 -16.94 11.80
N ILE A 76 -2.76 -17.66 12.90
CA ILE A 76 -1.57 -17.60 13.78
C ILE A 76 -0.98 -19.00 13.95
N ASN A 77 -1.81 -20.02 14.20
CA ASN A 77 -1.36 -21.41 14.28
C ASN A 77 -2.51 -22.41 14.01
N PRO A 78 -2.65 -22.91 12.77
CA PRO A 78 -1.73 -22.67 11.66
C PRO A 78 -1.83 -21.24 11.09
N THR A 79 -0.70 -20.75 10.59
CA THR A 79 -0.67 -19.65 9.62
C THR A 79 -0.90 -20.24 8.23
N ILE A 80 -1.94 -19.80 7.56
CA ILE A 80 -2.34 -20.24 6.22
C ILE A 80 -1.78 -19.24 5.22
N VAL A 81 -0.91 -19.70 4.33
CA VAL A 81 -0.28 -18.90 3.28
C VAL A 81 -0.85 -19.29 1.92
N THR A 82 -1.37 -18.32 1.19
CA THR A 82 -1.77 -18.46 -0.21
C THR A 82 -0.58 -18.07 -1.08
N ARG A 83 -0.32 -18.80 -2.15
CA ARG A 83 0.76 -18.53 -3.11
C ARG A 83 0.22 -18.07 -4.47
N SER A 84 1.10 -17.58 -5.34
CA SER A 84 0.74 -16.99 -6.64
C SER A 84 0.16 -18.01 -7.63
N ASP A 85 0.45 -19.30 -7.44
CA ASP A 85 -0.13 -20.42 -8.18
C ASP A 85 -1.50 -20.87 -7.63
N GLY A 86 -2.03 -20.20 -6.60
CA GLY A 86 -3.26 -20.57 -5.92
C GLY A 86 -3.10 -21.70 -4.91
N SER A 87 -1.89 -22.28 -4.76
CA SER A 87 -1.64 -23.28 -3.73
C SER A 87 -1.71 -22.66 -2.33
N VAL A 88 -2.22 -23.46 -1.39
CA VAL A 88 -2.38 -23.06 0.01
C VAL A 88 -1.50 -23.95 0.88
N TRP A 89 -0.72 -23.31 1.75
CA TRP A 89 0.22 -23.97 2.65
C TRP A 89 -0.08 -23.61 4.10
N CYS A 90 0.00 -24.60 4.98
CA CYS A 90 -0.22 -24.42 6.41
C CYS A 90 1.12 -24.46 7.17
N TYR A 91 1.43 -23.40 7.90
CA TYR A 91 2.63 -23.28 8.72
C TYR A 91 2.26 -23.32 10.20
N PHE A 92 2.89 -24.22 10.95
CA PHE A 92 2.67 -24.39 12.38
C PHE A 92 3.90 -23.93 13.16
N ASN A 93 3.68 -23.06 14.14
CA ASN A 93 4.74 -22.66 15.08
C ASN A 93 4.86 -23.63 16.28
N ASP A 94 3.86 -24.47 16.51
CA ASP A 94 3.82 -25.44 17.60
C ASP A 94 3.86 -26.89 17.08
N HIS A 95 4.76 -27.71 17.64
CA HIS A 95 4.94 -29.09 17.20
C HIS A 95 3.75 -29.99 17.58
N ALA A 96 3.19 -29.83 18.78
CA ALA A 96 2.09 -30.67 19.24
C ALA A 96 0.83 -30.45 18.39
N ARG A 97 0.50 -29.20 18.07
CA ARG A 97 -0.60 -28.85 17.17
C ARG A 97 -0.38 -29.36 15.76
N TYR A 98 0.84 -29.29 15.24
CA TYR A 98 1.17 -29.87 13.94
C TYR A 98 0.90 -31.38 13.92
N VAL A 99 1.42 -32.13 14.89
CA VAL A 99 1.23 -33.58 14.98
C VAL A 99 -0.26 -33.92 15.16
N GLN A 100 -0.99 -33.16 15.97
CA GLN A 100 -2.42 -33.33 16.15
C GLN A 100 -3.20 -33.12 14.85
N ALA A 101 -2.94 -32.02 14.12
CA ALA A 101 -3.60 -31.71 12.86
C ALA A 101 -3.30 -32.75 11.77
N MET A 102 -2.06 -33.26 11.73
CA MET A 102 -1.66 -34.34 10.83
C MET A 102 -2.37 -35.66 11.15
N ARG A 103 -2.41 -36.06 12.43
CA ARG A 103 -3.10 -37.28 12.88
C ARG A 103 -4.61 -37.21 12.66
N ALA A 104 -5.20 -36.03 12.82
CA ALA A 104 -6.62 -35.79 12.59
C ALA A 104 -6.99 -35.64 11.10
N GLY A 105 -6.01 -35.68 10.18
CA GLY A 105 -6.27 -35.52 8.75
C GLY A 105 -6.77 -34.13 8.36
N GLN A 106 -6.52 -33.11 9.19
CA GLN A 106 -7.04 -31.75 8.98
C GLN A 106 -6.19 -30.91 8.02
N VAL A 107 -4.95 -31.34 7.76
CA VAL A 107 -4.03 -30.64 6.86
C VAL A 107 -3.35 -31.62 5.88
N PRO A 108 -3.10 -31.19 4.63
CA PRO A 108 -2.35 -32.00 3.66
C PRO A 108 -0.87 -32.15 4.07
N PRO A 109 -0.32 -33.37 4.15
CA PRO A 109 1.08 -33.62 4.48
C PRO A 109 2.08 -32.88 3.58
N THR A 110 1.79 -32.80 2.28
CA THR A 110 2.67 -32.21 1.28
C THR A 110 2.58 -30.69 1.18
N ARG A 111 1.61 -30.07 1.89
CA ARG A 111 1.42 -28.59 1.92
C ARG A 111 1.29 -28.09 3.35
N SER A 112 2.00 -28.74 4.26
CA SER A 112 2.13 -28.28 5.64
C SER A 112 3.59 -28.33 6.08
N SER A 113 3.99 -27.35 6.87
CA SER A 113 5.35 -27.25 7.39
C SER A 113 5.34 -26.72 8.81
N ARG A 114 6.43 -26.99 9.53
CA ARG A 114 6.73 -26.31 10.79
C ARG A 114 7.63 -25.11 10.54
N GLY A 115 7.61 -24.15 11.47
CA GLY A 115 8.50 -23.00 11.48
C GLY A 115 7.84 -21.70 11.02
N THR A 116 8.69 -20.70 10.75
CA THR A 116 8.25 -19.37 10.34
C THR A 116 7.70 -19.40 8.91
N PRO A 117 6.46 -18.95 8.68
CA PRO A 117 5.92 -18.83 7.33
C PRO A 117 6.71 -17.79 6.52
N PRO A 118 6.85 -17.97 5.20
CA PRO A 118 7.45 -16.95 4.36
C PRO A 118 6.58 -15.69 4.37
N GLU A 119 7.20 -14.53 4.30
CA GLU A 119 6.48 -13.26 4.33
C GLU A 119 5.73 -13.04 3.00
N PRO A 120 4.42 -12.81 3.02
CA PRO A 120 3.65 -12.60 1.80
C PRO A 120 3.94 -11.22 1.18
N VAL A 121 3.82 -11.14 -0.15
CA VAL A 121 3.93 -9.91 -0.95
C VAL A 121 3.04 -8.78 -0.43
N SER A 122 1.90 -9.10 0.17
CA SER A 122 1.01 -8.10 0.80
C SER A 122 1.63 -7.36 1.99
N ARG A 123 2.71 -7.89 2.58
CA ARG A 123 3.47 -7.29 3.68
C ARG A 123 4.83 -6.72 3.28
N TRP A 124 5.29 -6.99 2.07
CA TRP A 124 6.55 -6.44 1.58
C TRP A 124 6.51 -4.92 1.51
N THR A 125 7.65 -4.30 1.83
CA THR A 125 7.88 -2.86 1.69
C THR A 125 8.13 -2.50 0.22
N ARG A 126 8.15 -1.19 -0.08
CA ARG A 126 8.48 -0.70 -1.43
C ARG A 126 9.85 -1.22 -1.88
N GLU A 127 10.85 -1.08 -1.01
CA GLU A 127 12.24 -1.46 -1.28
C GLU A 127 12.35 -2.95 -1.59
N ALA A 128 11.64 -3.80 -0.84
CA ALA A 128 11.61 -5.24 -1.09
C ALA A 128 10.95 -5.60 -2.42
N LEU A 129 9.88 -4.89 -2.83
CA LEU A 129 9.23 -5.09 -4.11
C LEU A 129 10.14 -4.67 -5.27
N GLU A 130 10.76 -3.50 -5.18
CA GLU A 130 11.69 -2.98 -6.20
C GLU A 130 12.94 -3.85 -6.33
N GLN A 131 13.53 -4.26 -5.21
CA GLN A 131 14.67 -5.17 -5.22
C GLN A 131 14.31 -6.50 -5.87
N TRP A 132 13.17 -7.10 -5.49
CA TRP A 132 12.74 -8.36 -6.08
C TRP A 132 12.51 -8.23 -7.59
N LEU A 133 11.90 -7.12 -8.03
CA LEU A 133 11.71 -6.85 -9.46
C LEU A 133 13.06 -6.77 -10.17
N ALA A 134 14.00 -5.97 -9.67
CA ALA A 134 15.33 -5.84 -10.27
C ALA A 134 16.04 -7.21 -10.43
N GLU A 135 15.99 -8.06 -9.40
CA GLU A 135 16.58 -9.41 -9.44
C GLU A 135 15.86 -10.38 -10.40
N ASN A 136 14.60 -10.10 -10.75
CA ASN A 136 13.73 -11.01 -11.52
C ASN A 136 13.24 -10.41 -12.84
N THR A 137 13.71 -9.25 -13.29
CA THR A 137 13.40 -8.73 -14.64
C THR A 137 14.56 -8.79 -15.63
N ASP A 138 15.76 -9.14 -15.18
CA ASP A 138 16.94 -9.37 -16.03
C ASP A 138 16.88 -10.68 -16.82
#